data_AF-E0QP70-F1
#
_entry.id   AF-E0QP70-F1
#
_cell.length_a   1.000
_cell.length_b   1.000
_cell.length_c   1.000
_cell.angle_alpha   90.00
_cell.angle_beta   90.00
_cell.angle_gamma   90.00
#
_symmetry.space_group_name_H-M   'P 1'
#
loop_
_entity.id
_entity.type
_entity.pdbx_description
1 polymer ?
#
loop_
_entity_poly.entity_id
_entity_poly.type
_entity_poly.pdbx_seq_one_letter_code
_entity_poly.pdbx_strand_id
1 'polypeptide(L)'
;MKPYAKDVRERLVKEAQEIINRYPEGHARSALLPMLHLVQSEDGYVSPNGIELCAELLGLNPAEVSAVATFYTQYKRRPNGEYTVGVCVNSLCAVMGGDEIWDTVCEHLGVGHEETTADGKITLEALECNAACDYAPVIMVNWEFFDNQTPESAVKLVDDLRAGNPVGTTRGPKQIPTFRENEHLLAGFEDGHVDEGASAGDATLLGKRVAESHGWGIPADPGWSTPEKEGETQ
;
A
#
# COMPACT_ATOMS: atom_id res chain seq x y z
N MET A 1 -0.15 28.90 6.13
CA MET A 1 -0.51 27.90 5.10
C MET A 1 -0.34 28.54 3.74
N LYS A 2 0.47 27.95 2.85
CA LYS A 2 0.68 28.50 1.51
C LYS A 2 -0.22 27.74 0.54
N PRO A 3 -1.10 28.41 -0.23
CA PRO A 3 -1.92 27.73 -1.21
C PRO A 3 -1.05 27.01 -2.25
N TYR A 4 -1.60 25.96 -2.87
CA TYR A 4 -0.95 25.31 -4.01
C TYR A 4 -0.62 26.32 -5.10
N ALA A 5 0.49 26.09 -5.80
CA ALA A 5 0.77 26.78 -7.06
C ALA A 5 -0.40 26.56 -8.03
N LYS A 6 -0.67 27.55 -8.90
CA LYS A 6 -1.87 27.56 -9.73
C LYS A 6 -1.96 26.31 -10.61
N ASP A 7 -0.86 25.95 -11.26
CA ASP A 7 -0.71 24.77 -12.11
C ASP A 7 -0.91 23.46 -11.33
N VAL A 8 -0.34 23.35 -10.13
CA VAL A 8 -0.53 22.19 -9.24
C VAL A 8 -2.00 22.05 -8.84
N ARG A 9 -2.65 23.16 -8.44
CA ARG A 9 -4.07 23.15 -8.07
C ARG A 9 -4.95 22.75 -9.25
N GLU A 10 -4.69 23.30 -10.44
CA GLU A 10 -5.45 22.97 -11.65
C GLU A 10 -5.37 21.47 -11.98
N ARG A 11 -4.18 20.87 -11.87
CA ARG A 11 -3.98 19.42 -12.06
C ARG A 11 -4.74 18.61 -11.01
N LEU A 12 -4.57 18.92 -9.73
CA LEU A 12 -5.22 18.20 -8.63
C LEU A 12 -6.75 18.28 -8.71
N VAL A 13 -7.30 19.45 -9.04
CA VAL A 13 -8.76 19.62 -9.21
C VAL A 13 -9.27 18.78 -10.37
N LYS A 14 -8.53 18.71 -11.48
CA LYS A 14 -8.90 17.87 -12.63
C LYS A 14 -8.93 16.39 -12.24
N GLU A 15 -7.86 15.89 -11.63
CA GLU A 15 -7.76 14.49 -11.18
C GLU A 15 -8.81 14.17 -10.11
N ALA A 16 -9.04 15.05 -9.14
CA ALA A 16 -10.08 14.89 -8.14
C ALA A 16 -11.48 14.81 -8.77
N GLN A 17 -11.76 15.60 -9.82
CA GLN A 17 -13.03 15.51 -10.53
C GLN A 17 -13.19 14.16 -11.24
N GLU A 18 -12.11 13.61 -11.82
CA GLU A 18 -12.12 12.26 -12.39
C GLU A 18 -12.43 11.20 -11.32
N ILE A 19 -11.87 11.32 -10.12
CA ILE A 19 -12.18 10.44 -8.98
C ILE A 19 -13.65 10.59 -8.56
N ILE A 20 -14.15 11.81 -8.40
CA ILE A 20 -15.55 12.08 -8.01
C ILE A 20 -16.53 11.44 -9.00
N ASN A 21 -16.22 11.53 -10.30
CA ASN A 21 -17.07 10.99 -11.37
C ASN A 21 -17.15 9.45 -11.40
N ARG A 22 -16.32 8.73 -10.62
CA ARG A 22 -16.42 7.28 -10.46
C ARG A 22 -17.59 6.87 -9.57
N TYR A 23 -18.16 7.83 -8.82
CA TYR A 23 -19.26 7.58 -7.89
C TYR A 23 -20.59 8.11 -8.45
N PRO A 24 -21.73 7.46 -8.14
CA PRO A 24 -23.03 7.93 -8.57
C PRO A 24 -23.35 9.34 -8.03
N GLU A 25 -24.24 10.05 -8.72
CA GLU A 25 -24.73 11.36 -8.29
C GLU A 25 -25.29 11.29 -6.85
N GLY A 26 -24.98 12.30 -6.04
CA GLY A 26 -25.33 12.33 -4.61
C GLY A 26 -24.40 11.51 -3.70
N HIS A 27 -23.44 10.75 -4.25
CA HIS A 27 -22.51 9.91 -3.47
C HIS A 27 -21.04 10.37 -3.56
N ALA A 28 -20.79 11.63 -3.92
CA ALA A 28 -19.44 12.20 -4.05
C ALA A 28 -18.59 12.08 -2.78
N ARG A 29 -19.20 12.02 -1.59
CA ARG A 29 -18.47 11.81 -0.32
C ARG A 29 -17.59 10.56 -0.32
N SER A 30 -17.97 9.51 -1.07
CA SER A 30 -17.19 8.27 -1.19
C SER A 30 -15.85 8.46 -1.90
N ALA A 31 -15.68 9.55 -2.66
CA ALA A 31 -14.42 9.90 -3.32
C ALA A 31 -13.33 10.37 -2.33
N LEU A 32 -13.69 10.63 -1.06
CA LEU A 32 -12.74 11.16 -0.08
C LEU A 32 -11.52 10.24 0.11
N LEU A 33 -11.71 8.92 0.16
CA LEU A 33 -10.60 7.98 0.38
C LEU A 33 -9.54 8.04 -0.74
N PRO A 34 -9.91 7.85 -2.04
CA PRO A 34 -8.94 8.01 -3.13
C PRO A 34 -8.43 9.46 -3.29
N MET A 35 -9.21 10.48 -2.95
CA MET A 35 -8.72 11.86 -2.96
C MET A 35 -7.64 12.12 -1.91
N LEU A 36 -7.70 11.46 -0.74
CA LEU A 36 -6.63 11.55 0.25
C LEU A 36 -5.34 10.91 -0.27
N HIS A 37 -5.42 9.80 -1.01
CA HIS A 37 -4.25 9.24 -1.72
C HIS A 37 -3.72 10.22 -2.79
N LEU A 38 -4.60 10.89 -3.54
CA LEU A 38 -4.20 11.92 -4.50
C LEU A 38 -3.48 13.11 -3.82
N VAL A 39 -3.88 13.49 -2.60
CA VAL A 39 -3.15 14.48 -1.82
C VAL A 39 -1.77 13.97 -1.43
N GLN A 40 -1.65 12.72 -0.97
CA GLN A 40 -0.36 12.13 -0.60
C GLN A 40 0.58 12.01 -1.81
N SER A 41 0.06 11.79 -3.01
CA SER A 41 0.88 11.76 -4.22
C SER A 41 1.48 13.11 -4.59
N GLU A 42 0.85 14.23 -4.19
CA GLU A 42 1.42 15.56 -4.37
C GLU A 42 2.29 16.01 -3.19
N ASP A 43 1.80 15.83 -1.96
CA ASP A 43 2.40 16.43 -0.77
C ASP A 43 3.32 15.48 0.00
N GLY A 44 3.28 14.18 -0.31
CA GLY A 44 3.95 13.13 0.45
C GLY A 44 3.28 12.81 1.79
N TYR A 45 2.15 13.44 2.11
CA TYR A 45 1.32 13.20 3.29
C TYR A 45 -0.01 13.96 3.13
N VAL A 46 -1.00 13.70 3.98
CA VAL A 46 -2.25 14.47 4.02
C VAL A 46 -1.98 15.84 4.65
N SER A 47 -1.65 16.81 3.80
CA SER A 47 -1.34 18.17 4.22
C SER A 47 -2.59 18.98 4.57
N PRO A 48 -2.46 20.08 5.34
CA PRO A 48 -3.56 21.02 5.54
C PRO A 48 -4.15 21.56 4.23
N ASN A 49 -3.33 21.75 3.18
CA ASN A 49 -3.80 22.21 1.87
C ASN A 49 -4.67 21.16 1.19
N GLY A 50 -4.28 19.89 1.29
CA GLY A 50 -5.05 18.78 0.76
C GLY A 50 -6.37 18.57 1.50
N ILE A 51 -6.39 18.77 2.82
CA ILE A 51 -7.62 18.73 3.63
C ILE A 51 -8.62 19.79 3.14
N GLU A 52 -8.18 21.05 2.99
CA GLU A 52 -9.03 22.13 2.50
C GLU A 52 -9.49 21.88 1.05
N LEU A 53 -8.61 21.37 0.19
CA LEU A 53 -8.96 21.02 -1.19
C LEU A 53 -10.07 19.95 -1.23
N CYS A 54 -9.92 18.87 -0.45
CA CYS A 54 -10.93 17.81 -0.39
C CYS A 54 -12.25 18.33 0.19
N ALA A 55 -12.18 19.16 1.23
CA ALA A 55 -13.35 19.77 1.84
C ALA A 55 -14.11 20.67 0.84
N GLU A 56 -13.40 21.52 0.11
CA GLU A 56 -13.95 22.40 -0.93
C GLU A 56 -14.65 21.60 -2.02
N LEU A 57 -13.98 20.60 -2.61
CA LEU A 57 -14.50 19.86 -3.76
C LEU A 57 -15.66 18.92 -3.43
N LEU A 58 -15.70 18.39 -2.20
CA LEU A 58 -16.75 17.46 -1.77
C LEU A 58 -17.88 18.14 -0.98
N GLY A 59 -17.77 19.44 -0.70
CA GLY A 59 -18.73 20.16 0.14
C GLY A 59 -18.75 19.65 1.58
N LEU A 60 -17.59 19.23 2.11
CA LEU A 60 -17.42 18.72 3.48
C LEU A 60 -16.81 19.79 4.38
N ASN A 61 -16.92 19.58 5.70
CA ASN A 61 -16.13 20.36 6.65
C ASN A 61 -14.67 19.82 6.70
N PRO A 62 -13.63 20.68 6.74
CA PRO A 62 -12.24 20.25 6.98
C PRO A 62 -12.07 19.30 8.18
N ALA A 63 -12.88 19.45 9.24
CA ALA A 63 -12.88 18.56 10.39
C ALA A 63 -13.36 17.13 10.05
N GLU A 64 -14.31 16.97 9.13
CA GLU A 64 -14.75 15.64 8.68
C GLU A 64 -13.65 14.95 7.87
N VAL A 65 -12.98 15.70 6.99
CA VAL A 65 -11.83 15.20 6.22
C VAL A 65 -10.70 14.79 7.16
N SER A 66 -10.37 15.65 8.14
CA SER A 66 -9.35 15.36 9.13
C SER A 66 -9.68 14.13 9.97
N ALA A 67 -10.95 13.94 10.36
CA ALA A 67 -11.39 12.75 11.09
C ALA A 67 -11.11 11.46 10.30
N VAL A 68 -11.42 11.44 9.00
CA VAL A 68 -11.15 10.30 8.11
C VAL A 68 -9.63 10.07 7.97
N ALA A 69 -8.87 11.13 7.73
CA ALA A 69 -7.40 11.06 7.62
C ALA A 69 -6.71 10.59 8.92
N THR A 70 -7.37 10.73 10.07
CA THR A 70 -6.87 10.22 11.36
C THR A 70 -7.34 8.81 11.70
N PHE A 71 -8.39 8.33 11.03
CA PHE A 71 -8.98 7.03 11.30
C PHE A 71 -8.22 5.89 10.60
N TYR A 72 -7.82 6.10 9.34
CA TYR A 72 -7.08 5.10 8.58
C TYR A 72 -5.57 5.37 8.63
N THR A 73 -4.79 4.36 9.03
CA THR A 73 -3.32 4.43 9.17
C THR A 73 -2.58 4.61 7.85
N GLN A 74 -3.24 4.33 6.71
CA GLN A 74 -2.70 4.55 5.37
C GLN A 74 -2.47 6.03 5.04
N TYR A 75 -3.15 6.94 5.74
CA TYR A 75 -3.02 8.38 5.54
C TYR A 75 -1.98 8.96 6.50
N LYS A 76 -0.80 9.26 5.95
CA LYS A 76 0.29 9.89 6.68
C LYS A 76 -0.09 11.32 7.02
N ARG A 77 0.01 11.69 8.29
CA ARG A 77 -0.37 13.03 8.80
C ARG A 77 0.82 13.96 9.01
N ARG A 78 2.02 13.45 8.74
CA ARG A 78 3.30 14.15 8.84
C ARG A 78 4.10 13.85 7.56
N PRO A 79 5.05 14.71 7.18
CA PRO A 79 5.91 14.45 6.03
C PRO A 79 6.48 13.03 6.07
N ASN A 80 6.30 12.31 4.99
CA ASN A 80 6.77 10.94 4.84
C ASN A 80 8.07 10.91 4.03
N GLY A 81 8.87 9.87 4.22
CA GLY A 81 10.03 9.60 3.39
C GLY A 81 9.63 9.23 1.95
N GLU A 82 10.63 9.19 1.08
CA GLU A 82 10.47 8.69 -0.29
C GLU A 82 9.95 7.25 -0.35
N TYR A 83 10.25 6.45 0.68
CA TYR A 83 9.76 5.10 0.88
C TYR A 83 9.22 4.92 2.31
N THR A 84 8.01 4.38 2.43
CA THR A 84 7.49 3.82 3.69
C THR A 84 7.91 2.37 3.75
N VAL A 85 8.78 2.01 4.67
CA VAL A 85 9.23 0.64 4.89
C VAL A 85 8.55 0.11 6.15
N GLY A 86 7.74 -0.92 6.00
CA GLY A 86 6.98 -1.50 7.07
C GLY A 86 7.35 -2.95 7.35
N VAL A 87 7.70 -3.28 8.60
CA VAL A 87 8.02 -4.66 9.01
C VAL A 87 6.81 -5.24 9.73
N CYS A 88 6.30 -6.39 9.27
CA CYS A 88 5.20 -7.06 9.97
C CYS A 88 5.71 -7.68 11.27
N VAL A 89 5.19 -7.20 12.41
CA VAL A 89 5.50 -7.71 13.76
C VAL A 89 4.32 -8.43 14.40
N ASN A 90 3.29 -8.74 13.61
CA ASN A 90 2.17 -9.53 14.11
C ASN A 90 2.58 -11.01 14.29
N SER A 91 1.83 -11.71 15.14
CA SER A 91 2.08 -13.04 15.71
C SER A 91 2.89 -14.01 14.86
N LEU A 92 2.47 -14.29 13.61
CA LEU A 92 3.19 -15.26 12.78
C LEU A 92 4.54 -14.72 12.30
N CYS A 93 4.60 -13.46 11.82
CA CYS A 93 5.86 -12.87 11.41
C CYS A 93 6.80 -12.73 12.62
N ALA A 94 6.30 -12.30 13.79
CA ALA A 94 7.08 -12.26 15.03
C ALA A 94 7.72 -13.62 15.35
N VAL A 95 6.95 -14.71 15.32
CA VAL A 95 7.47 -16.08 15.54
C VAL A 95 8.54 -16.47 14.51
N MET A 96 8.40 -16.01 13.26
CA MET A 96 9.32 -16.33 12.17
C MET A 96 10.55 -15.40 12.12
N GLY A 97 10.67 -14.40 12.99
CA GLY A 97 11.81 -13.47 13.06
C GLY A 97 11.50 -12.01 12.68
N GLY A 98 10.23 -11.63 12.56
CA GLY A 98 9.80 -10.26 12.25
C GLY A 98 10.23 -9.24 13.30
N ASP A 99 10.23 -9.60 14.58
CA ASP A 99 10.70 -8.73 15.67
C ASP A 99 12.22 -8.50 15.57
N GLU A 100 12.98 -9.54 15.20
CA GLU A 100 14.42 -9.43 15.00
C GLU A 100 14.76 -8.53 13.81
N ILE A 101 13.99 -8.65 12.72
CA ILE A 101 14.10 -7.74 11.57
C ILE A 101 13.79 -6.31 11.99
N TRP A 102 12.71 -6.10 12.74
CA TRP A 102 12.31 -4.78 13.22
C TRP A 102 13.42 -4.12 14.04
N ASP A 103 13.94 -4.81 15.06
CA ASP A 103 14.99 -4.31 15.93
C ASP A 103 16.27 -4.00 15.14
N THR A 104 16.66 -4.89 14.23
CA THR A 104 17.86 -4.71 13.39
C THR A 104 17.75 -3.49 12.49
N VAL A 105 16.61 -3.30 11.81
CA VAL A 105 16.40 -2.17 10.90
C VAL A 105 16.28 -0.86 11.68
N CYS A 106 15.64 -0.87 12.86
CA CYS A 106 15.59 0.30 13.75
C CYS A 106 16.99 0.73 14.18
N GLU A 107 17.83 -0.21 14.63
CA GLU A 107 19.21 0.08 15.05
C GLU A 107 20.05 0.61 13.88
N HIS A 108 19.93 -0.02 12.71
CA HIS A 108 20.68 0.36 11.50
C HIS A 108 20.31 1.75 10.98
N LEU A 109 19.02 2.09 10.94
CA LEU A 109 18.53 3.39 10.46
C LEU A 109 18.57 4.49 11.52
N GLY A 110 18.59 4.11 12.81
CA GLY A 110 18.53 5.04 13.94
C GLY A 110 17.18 5.75 14.10
N VAL A 111 16.09 5.12 13.65
CA VAL A 111 14.71 5.64 13.71
C VAL A 111 13.75 4.55 14.20
N GLY A 112 12.67 4.95 14.87
CA GLY A 112 11.60 4.05 15.33
C GLY A 112 10.35 4.06 14.44
N HIS A 113 9.24 3.59 15.01
CA HIS A 113 7.93 3.57 14.35
C HIS A 113 7.40 4.99 14.06
N GLU A 114 6.94 5.21 12.83
CA GLU A 114 6.49 6.51 12.30
C GLU A 114 7.55 7.61 12.32
N GLU A 115 8.84 7.24 12.34
CA GLU A 115 9.95 8.18 12.23
C GLU A 115 10.63 8.08 10.87
N THR A 116 11.13 9.21 10.39
CA THR A 116 11.79 9.33 9.09
C THR A 116 13.28 9.60 9.28
N THR A 117 14.09 8.88 8.52
CA THR A 117 15.54 9.07 8.41
C THR A 117 15.89 10.51 8.03
N ALA A 118 17.06 10.99 8.49
CA ALA A 118 17.46 12.39 8.32
C ALA A 118 17.69 12.82 6.85
N ASP A 119 17.94 11.85 5.96
CA ASP A 119 18.04 12.08 4.51
C ASP A 119 16.66 12.12 3.81
N GLY A 120 15.57 11.90 4.54
CA GLY A 120 14.21 11.91 4.03
C GLY A 120 13.85 10.71 3.15
N LYS A 121 14.66 9.65 3.16
CA LYS A 121 14.46 8.51 2.25
C LYS A 121 13.50 7.47 2.81
N ILE A 122 13.68 7.06 4.06
CA ILE A 122 12.89 6.00 4.69
C ILE A 122 12.07 6.55 5.85
N THR A 123 10.76 6.31 5.84
CA THR A 123 9.94 6.26 7.06
C THR A 123 9.75 4.80 7.46
N LEU A 124 10.00 4.49 8.73
CA LEU A 124 9.96 3.11 9.24
C LEU A 124 8.68 2.85 10.04
N GLU A 125 8.02 1.72 9.81
CA GLU A 125 6.76 1.36 10.49
C GLU A 125 6.76 -0.10 10.98
N ALA A 126 6.56 -0.31 12.27
CA ALA A 126 6.08 -1.59 12.78
C ALA A 126 4.63 -1.80 12.30
N LEU A 127 4.43 -2.75 11.39
CA LEU A 127 3.13 -3.07 10.80
C LEU A 127 2.43 -4.21 11.52
N GLU A 128 1.11 -4.13 11.48
CA GLU A 128 0.23 -5.25 11.77
C GLU A 128 0.15 -6.23 10.58
N CYS A 129 -0.77 -7.19 10.64
CA CYS A 129 -0.90 -8.24 9.64
C CYS A 129 -1.24 -7.70 8.23
N ASN A 130 -0.34 -7.96 7.26
CA ASN A 130 -0.55 -7.69 5.83
C ASN A 130 -1.11 -8.89 5.04
N ALA A 131 -1.63 -9.91 5.72
CA ALA A 131 -2.22 -11.11 5.13
C ALA A 131 -1.31 -11.93 4.18
N ALA A 132 0.02 -11.81 4.30
CA ALA A 132 1.02 -12.57 3.54
C ALA A 132 1.75 -13.63 4.40
N CYS A 133 0.99 -14.26 5.30
CA CYS A 133 1.50 -15.19 6.32
C CYS A 133 2.18 -16.44 5.77
N ASP A 134 1.81 -16.85 4.55
CA ASP A 134 2.42 -17.96 3.81
C ASP A 134 3.87 -17.68 3.37
N TYR A 135 4.32 -16.43 3.49
CA TYR A 135 5.65 -15.93 3.11
C TYR A 135 6.39 -15.22 4.26
N ALA A 136 5.94 -15.40 5.50
CA ALA A 136 6.55 -14.77 6.67
C ALA A 136 8.05 -15.14 6.85
N PRO A 137 8.91 -14.21 7.31
CA PRO A 137 8.63 -12.80 7.64
C PRO A 137 8.48 -11.89 6.41
N VAL A 138 7.61 -10.89 6.51
CA VAL A 138 7.28 -9.99 5.40
C VAL A 138 7.62 -8.54 5.75
N ILE A 139 8.26 -7.86 4.80
CA ILE A 139 8.38 -6.41 4.76
C ILE A 139 7.51 -5.89 3.62
N MET A 140 6.90 -4.72 3.83
CA MET A 140 6.17 -4.00 2.80
C MET A 140 6.84 -2.65 2.55
N VAL A 141 7.15 -2.32 1.30
CA VAL A 141 7.66 -0.99 0.93
C VAL A 141 6.65 -0.34 0.00
N ASN A 142 6.08 0.80 0.39
CA ASN A 142 5.07 1.51 -0.41
C ASN A 142 3.99 0.58 -0.99
N TRP A 143 3.44 -0.34 -0.18
CA TRP A 143 2.41 -1.32 -0.56
C TRP A 143 2.87 -2.54 -1.36
N GLU A 144 4.16 -2.64 -1.65
CA GLU A 144 4.72 -3.79 -2.36
C GLU A 144 5.41 -4.77 -1.42
N PHE A 145 5.28 -6.06 -1.73
CA PHE A 145 5.71 -7.14 -0.86
C PHE A 145 7.16 -7.58 -1.07
N PHE A 146 7.86 -7.71 0.06
CA PHE A 146 9.18 -8.32 0.19
C PHE A 146 9.04 -9.51 1.13
N ASP A 147 9.04 -10.70 0.54
CA ASP A 147 8.73 -11.96 1.21
C ASP A 147 9.98 -12.66 1.74
N ASN A 148 9.80 -13.58 2.69
CA ASN A 148 10.85 -14.42 3.26
C ASN A 148 12.09 -13.61 3.71
N GLN A 149 11.85 -12.44 4.30
CA GLN A 149 12.93 -11.52 4.68
C GLN A 149 13.70 -12.06 5.88
N THR A 150 14.98 -11.70 5.93
CA THR A 150 15.87 -11.89 7.08
C THR A 150 16.40 -10.53 7.53
N PRO A 151 17.00 -10.43 8.73
CA PRO A 151 17.65 -9.19 9.16
C PRO A 151 18.65 -8.64 8.13
N GLU A 152 19.47 -9.51 7.53
CA GLU A 152 20.47 -9.12 6.54
C GLU A 152 19.84 -8.64 5.23
N SER A 153 18.80 -9.32 4.73
CA SER A 153 18.13 -8.89 3.50
C SER A 153 17.37 -7.59 3.71
N ALA A 154 16.80 -7.38 4.90
CA ALA A 154 16.11 -6.16 5.28
C ALA A 154 17.04 -4.94 5.35
N VAL A 155 18.22 -5.10 5.97
CA VAL A 155 19.26 -4.05 6.00
C VAL A 155 19.72 -3.72 4.58
N LYS A 156 19.98 -4.73 3.75
CA LYS A 156 20.35 -4.52 2.35
C LYS A 156 19.25 -3.77 1.58
N LEU A 157 17.99 -4.14 1.78
CA LEU A 157 16.84 -3.50 1.16
C LEU A 157 16.80 -1.99 1.47
N VAL A 158 16.88 -1.61 2.75
CA VAL A 158 16.83 -0.19 3.13
C VAL A 158 18.05 0.59 2.65
N ASP A 159 19.23 -0.03 2.61
CA ASP A 159 20.45 0.61 2.06
C ASP A 159 20.34 0.83 0.54
N ASP A 160 19.83 -0.15 -0.21
CA ASP A 160 19.62 -0.02 -1.64
C ASP A 160 18.62 1.09 -1.98
N LEU A 161 17.51 1.17 -1.24
CA LEU A 161 16.52 2.25 -1.39
C LEU A 161 17.14 3.63 -1.11
N ARG A 162 17.92 3.76 -0.04
CA ARG A 162 18.59 5.02 0.32
C ARG A 162 19.65 5.44 -0.70
N ALA A 163 20.36 4.46 -1.27
CA ALA A 163 21.35 4.68 -2.32
C ALA A 163 20.73 4.96 -3.70
N GLY A 164 19.42 4.73 -3.87
CA GLY A 164 18.74 4.84 -5.16
C GLY A 164 19.10 3.70 -6.12
N ASN A 165 19.50 2.55 -5.59
CA ASN A 165 19.74 1.36 -6.39
C ASN A 165 18.39 0.79 -6.89
N PRO A 166 18.34 0.18 -8.09
CA PRO A 166 17.15 -0.54 -8.54
C PRO A 166 16.78 -1.67 -7.56
N VAL A 167 15.53 -1.68 -7.11
CA VAL A 167 15.00 -2.67 -6.17
C VAL A 167 13.73 -3.24 -6.77
N GLY A 168 13.73 -4.54 -7.05
CA GLY A 168 12.55 -5.27 -7.50
C GLY A 168 11.74 -5.83 -6.35
N THR A 169 10.43 -5.89 -6.54
CA THR A 169 9.48 -6.47 -5.57
C THR A 169 9.43 -7.99 -5.72
N THR A 170 8.87 -8.70 -4.74
CA THR A 170 8.75 -10.17 -4.85
C THR A 170 7.59 -10.60 -5.74
N ARG A 171 6.48 -9.85 -5.72
CA ARG A 171 5.20 -10.23 -6.35
C ARG A 171 4.47 -9.09 -7.07
N GLY A 172 5.14 -7.99 -7.37
CA GLY A 172 4.55 -6.84 -8.06
C GLY A 172 5.48 -6.25 -9.13
N PRO A 173 5.58 -4.92 -9.25
CA PRO A 173 6.39 -4.28 -10.27
C PRO A 173 7.87 -4.63 -10.13
N LYS A 174 8.58 -4.68 -11.27
CA LYS A 174 10.02 -4.97 -11.37
C LYS A 174 10.89 -3.93 -10.69
N GLN A 175 10.35 -2.74 -10.46
CA GLN A 175 10.99 -1.64 -9.76
C GLN A 175 9.97 -1.07 -8.78
N ILE A 176 10.40 -0.89 -7.54
CA ILE A 176 9.57 -0.27 -6.51
C ILE A 176 9.28 1.22 -6.84
N PRO A 177 8.01 1.66 -6.85
CA PRO A 177 7.67 3.07 -6.98
C PRO A 177 8.01 3.85 -5.70
N THR A 178 8.24 5.15 -5.82
CA THR A 178 8.29 6.05 -4.65
C THR A 178 6.93 6.12 -3.97
N PHE A 179 6.88 6.61 -2.74
CA PHE A 179 5.64 6.75 -1.98
C PHE A 179 4.64 7.60 -2.76
N ARG A 180 5.10 8.72 -3.32
CA ARG A 180 4.25 9.64 -4.08
C ARG A 180 3.70 9.01 -5.37
N GLU A 181 4.51 8.25 -6.09
CA GLU A 181 4.05 7.52 -7.29
C GLU A 181 3.01 6.46 -6.92
N ASN A 182 3.27 5.67 -5.88
CA ASN A 182 2.35 4.64 -5.43
C ASN A 182 1.02 5.21 -4.91
N GLU A 183 1.05 6.37 -4.24
CA GLU A 183 -0.16 7.06 -3.79
C GLU A 183 -1.01 7.58 -4.97
N HIS A 184 -0.40 7.89 -6.12
CA HIS A 184 -1.14 8.22 -7.35
C HIS A 184 -1.83 6.98 -7.92
N LEU A 185 -1.16 5.83 -7.89
CA LEU A 185 -1.77 4.53 -8.22
C LEU A 185 -2.96 4.21 -7.31
N LEU A 186 -2.82 4.39 -5.99
CA LEU A 186 -3.89 4.16 -5.01
C LEU A 186 -5.04 5.18 -5.12
N ALA A 187 -4.79 6.37 -5.66
CA ALA A 187 -5.86 7.29 -6.07
C ALA A 187 -6.64 6.80 -7.31
N GLY A 188 -6.20 5.69 -7.91
CA GLY A 188 -6.82 4.98 -9.02
C GLY A 188 -6.37 5.50 -10.39
N PHE A 189 -5.12 5.94 -10.51
CA PHE A 189 -4.50 6.28 -11.79
C PHE A 189 -3.44 5.24 -12.12
N GLU A 190 -3.73 4.39 -13.12
CA GLU A 190 -2.84 3.29 -13.48
C GLU A 190 -1.47 3.76 -13.97
N ASP A 191 -0.43 3.02 -13.56
CA ASP A 191 0.97 3.27 -13.91
C ASP A 191 1.48 2.35 -15.03
N GLY A 192 0.66 1.38 -15.47
CA GLY A 192 1.00 0.43 -16.52
C GLY A 192 1.74 -0.83 -16.06
N HIS A 193 1.89 -1.05 -14.75
CA HIS A 193 2.62 -2.20 -14.18
C HIS A 193 1.71 -3.29 -13.57
N VAL A 194 0.39 -3.20 -13.78
CA VAL A 194 -0.62 -4.11 -13.19
C VAL A 194 -0.40 -5.60 -13.48
N ASP A 195 0.17 -5.93 -14.65
CA ASP A 195 0.41 -7.32 -15.09
C ASP A 195 1.83 -7.81 -14.72
N GLU A 196 2.60 -7.05 -13.94
CA GLU A 196 3.92 -7.47 -13.46
C GLU A 196 3.80 -8.31 -12.17
N GLY A 197 4.72 -9.26 -12.01
CA GLY A 197 4.73 -10.17 -10.87
C GLY A 197 3.83 -11.40 -11.06
N ALA A 198 3.89 -12.31 -10.09
CA ALA A 198 3.07 -13.52 -10.10
C ALA A 198 1.78 -13.29 -9.31
N SER A 199 0.63 -13.64 -9.89
CA SER A 199 -0.68 -13.48 -9.23
C SER A 199 -0.87 -14.40 -8.00
N ALA A 200 -0.19 -15.54 -7.97
CA ALA A 200 -0.11 -16.43 -6.82
C ALA A 200 1.23 -17.19 -6.86
N GLY A 201 1.89 -17.31 -5.71
CA GLY A 201 3.13 -18.07 -5.62
C GLY A 201 2.93 -19.48 -5.07
N ASP A 202 4.03 -20.23 -4.98
CA ASP A 202 3.97 -21.65 -4.65
C ASP A 202 3.42 -21.98 -3.27
N ALA A 203 3.73 -21.17 -2.24
CA ALA A 203 3.22 -21.37 -0.89
C ALA A 203 1.70 -21.21 -0.86
N THR A 204 1.18 -20.15 -1.48
CA THR A 204 -0.27 -19.88 -1.59
C THR A 204 -1.01 -21.03 -2.28
N LEU A 205 -0.44 -21.61 -3.35
CA LEU A 205 -1.08 -22.65 -4.15
C LEU A 205 -0.93 -24.06 -3.57
N LEU A 206 -0.16 -24.25 -2.50
CA LEU A 206 0.10 -25.58 -1.95
C LEU A 206 -1.17 -26.30 -1.52
N GLY A 207 -2.07 -25.61 -0.79
CA GLY A 207 -3.32 -26.20 -0.33
C GLY A 207 -4.20 -26.68 -1.50
N LYS A 208 -4.27 -25.91 -2.58
CA LYS A 208 -4.98 -26.27 -3.81
C LYS A 208 -4.42 -27.55 -4.44
N ARG A 209 -3.09 -27.62 -4.65
CA ARG A 209 -2.44 -28.80 -5.25
C ARG A 209 -2.63 -30.06 -4.40
N VAL A 210 -2.55 -29.92 -3.07
CA VAL A 210 -2.82 -31.03 -2.14
C VAL A 210 -4.26 -31.51 -2.28
N ALA A 211 -5.23 -30.59 -2.31
CA ALA A 211 -6.64 -30.93 -2.51
C ALA A 211 -6.87 -31.67 -3.84
N GLU A 212 -6.32 -31.16 -4.95
CA GLU A 212 -6.40 -31.79 -6.26
C GLU A 212 -5.80 -33.21 -6.27
N SER A 213 -4.63 -33.40 -5.67
CA SER A 213 -3.96 -34.70 -5.61
C SER A 213 -4.74 -35.77 -4.83
N HIS A 214 -5.59 -35.36 -3.89
CA HIS A 214 -6.44 -36.25 -3.09
C HIS A 214 -7.89 -36.31 -3.60
N GLY A 215 -8.22 -35.60 -4.68
CA GLY A 215 -9.60 -35.48 -5.17
C GLY A 215 -10.53 -34.80 -4.16
N TRP A 216 -10.00 -33.94 -3.27
CA TRP A 216 -10.81 -33.18 -2.34
C TRP A 216 -11.53 -32.06 -3.09
N GLY A 217 -12.85 -32.09 -3.04
CA GLY A 217 -13.72 -31.04 -3.55
C GLY A 217 -14.64 -30.51 -2.46
N ILE A 218 -15.36 -29.44 -2.77
CA ILE A 218 -16.46 -28.96 -1.94
C ILE A 218 -17.50 -30.10 -1.88
N PRO A 219 -17.91 -30.56 -0.68
CA PRO A 219 -19.01 -31.51 -0.57
C PRO A 219 -20.24 -30.98 -1.31
N ALA A 220 -20.97 -31.85 -2.00
CA ALA A 220 -22.19 -31.43 -2.69
C ALA A 220 -23.18 -30.86 -1.66
N ASP A 221 -23.40 -29.54 -1.71
CA ASP A 221 -24.44 -28.87 -0.93
C ASP A 221 -25.71 -28.81 -1.80
N PRO A 222 -26.80 -29.51 -1.43
CA PRO A 222 -28.04 -29.50 -2.20
C PRO A 222 -28.71 -28.12 -2.30
N GLY A 223 -28.29 -27.12 -1.49
CA GLY A 223 -28.75 -25.73 -1.56
C GLY A 223 -27.85 -24.79 -2.36
N TRP A 224 -26.67 -25.25 -2.79
CA TRP A 224 -25.69 -24.45 -3.53
C TRP A 224 -25.41 -25.07 -4.90
N SER A 225 -26.02 -24.53 -5.95
CA SER A 225 -25.63 -24.86 -7.31
C SER A 225 -24.33 -24.14 -7.65
N THR A 226 -23.24 -24.89 -7.85
CA THR A 226 -22.02 -24.34 -8.44
C THR A 226 -22.36 -23.77 -9.82
N PRO A 227 -22.11 -22.47 -10.09
CA PRO A 227 -22.30 -21.93 -11.43
C PRO A 227 -21.48 -22.74 -12.44
N GLU A 228 -22.09 -23.12 -13.56
CA GLU A 228 -21.34 -23.75 -14.65
C GLU A 228 -20.23 -22.79 -15.10
N LYS A 229 -19.00 -23.28 -15.20
CA LYS A 229 -17.90 -22.54 -15.82
C LYS A 229 -18.24 -22.34 -17.30
N GLU A 230 -18.77 -21.19 -17.68
CA GLU A 230 -18.84 -20.79 -19.08
C GLU A 230 -17.43 -20.42 -19.57
N GLY A 231 -16.85 -21.26 -20.44
CA GLY A 231 -15.86 -20.83 -21.44
C GLY A 231 -14.38 -20.82 -21.05
N GLU A 232 -13.77 -21.99 -20.85
CA GLU A 232 -12.35 -22.18 -21.21
C GLU A 232 -12.32 -22.73 -22.65
N THR A 233 -12.31 -21.83 -23.65
CA THR A 233 -12.02 -22.21 -25.05
C THR A 233 -10.52 -22.51 -25.17
N GLN A 234 -10.23 -23.70 -25.72
CA GLN A 234 -8.91 -24.18 -26.13
C GLN A 234 -8.24 -23.27 -27.16
#